data_AF-A0A6G0A2C8-F1
#
_entry.id   AF-A0A6G0A2C8-F1
#
_cell.length_a   1.000
_cell.length_b   1.000
_cell.length_c   1.000
_cell.angle_alpha   90.00
_cell.angle_beta   90.00
_cell.angle_gamma   90.00
#
_symmetry.space_group_name_H-M   'P 1'
#
loop_
_entity.id
_entity.type
_entity.pdbx_description
1 polymer ?
#
loop_
_entity_poly.entity_id
_entity_poly.type
_entity_poly.pdbx_seq_one_letter_code
_entity_poly.pdbx_strand_id
1 'polypeptide(L)'
;MPVDEGRRHALYTKLEQVLGHDQAETFMQLTPPTEWAELATHQDFEHLDTSLGARIDGLEARMDRLEAHVENIRLGLESRIDGVQAALESHVENVRVGLESRIDGVQAALESRIENVRVGLESRIDGLEADQRTREARLIGELHRLLRLQTIWLIGSIFTLAALVLTAAKLF
;
A
#
# COMPACT_ATOMS: atom_id res chain seq x y z
N MET A 1 -15.08 62.27 -48.06
CA MET A 1 -15.94 63.48 -48.05
C MET A 1 -17.37 63.03 -48.21
N PRO A 2 -18.30 63.36 -47.29
CA PRO A 2 -19.71 63.10 -47.50
C PRO A 2 -20.20 63.87 -48.74
N VAL A 3 -21.00 63.23 -49.58
CA VAL A 3 -21.63 63.87 -50.73
C VAL A 3 -22.81 64.68 -50.20
N ASP A 4 -22.59 65.99 -50.01
CA ASP A 4 -23.63 66.96 -49.63
C ASP A 4 -24.77 67.00 -50.66
N GLU A 5 -25.99 67.27 -50.19
CA GLU A 5 -27.21 67.39 -50.99
C GLU A 5 -27.05 68.35 -52.19
N GLY A 6 -26.27 69.44 -52.02
CA GLY A 6 -25.94 70.36 -53.10
C GLY A 6 -25.13 69.72 -54.24
N ARG A 7 -24.23 68.78 -53.92
CA ARG A 7 -23.46 68.02 -54.92
C ARG A 7 -24.32 66.97 -55.62
N ARG A 8 -25.29 66.40 -54.91
CA ARG A 8 -26.28 65.46 -55.45
C ARG A 8 -27.21 66.14 -56.46
N HIS A 9 -27.71 67.32 -56.11
CA HIS A 9 -28.53 68.13 -57.00
C HIS A 9 -27.75 68.55 -58.25
N ALA A 10 -26.51 69.02 -58.09
CA ALA A 10 -25.65 69.37 -59.22
C ALA A 10 -25.36 68.17 -60.14
N LEU A 11 -25.20 66.96 -59.58
CA LEU A 11 -25.03 65.73 -60.36
C LEU A 11 -26.32 65.37 -61.11
N TYR A 12 -27.48 65.46 -60.45
CA TYR A 12 -28.78 65.23 -61.08
C TYR A 12 -29.03 66.18 -62.26
N THR A 13 -28.82 67.49 -62.07
CA THR A 13 -28.97 68.48 -63.15
C THR A 13 -28.06 68.17 -64.34
N LYS A 14 -26.84 67.68 -64.08
CA LYS A 14 -25.88 67.35 -65.13
C LYS A 14 -26.21 66.03 -65.84
N LEU A 15 -26.75 65.05 -65.12
CA LEU A 15 -27.26 63.80 -65.70
C LEU A 15 -28.51 64.06 -66.55
N GLU A 16 -29.41 64.91 -66.07
CA GLU A 16 -30.63 65.32 -66.79
C GLU A 16 -30.30 65.98 -68.14
N GLN A 17 -29.30 66.87 -68.18
CA GLN A 17 -28.84 67.51 -69.41
C GLN A 17 -28.25 66.54 -70.45
N VAL A 18 -27.65 65.42 -70.01
CA VAL A 18 -26.90 64.51 -70.89
C VAL A 18 -27.73 63.28 -71.29
N LEU A 19 -28.53 62.74 -70.36
CA LEU A 19 -29.21 61.45 -70.51
C LEU A 19 -30.73 61.60 -70.67
N GLY A 20 -31.29 62.76 -70.31
CA GLY A 20 -32.74 62.96 -70.19
C GLY A 20 -33.25 62.75 -68.77
N HIS A 21 -34.41 63.35 -68.48
CA HIS A 21 -35.02 63.39 -67.16
C HIS A 21 -35.27 61.99 -66.58
N ASP A 22 -35.95 61.13 -67.34
CA ASP A 22 -36.35 59.79 -66.90
C ASP A 22 -35.14 58.87 -66.62
N GLN A 23 -34.08 59.00 -67.43
CA GLN A 23 -32.84 58.23 -67.30
C GLN A 23 -32.02 58.70 -66.09
N ALA A 24 -31.94 60.02 -65.86
CA ALA A 24 -31.27 60.60 -64.71
C ALA A 24 -31.98 60.25 -63.40
N GLU A 25 -33.32 60.26 -63.40
CA GLU A 25 -34.13 59.84 -62.26
C GLU A 25 -33.93 58.35 -61.94
N THR A 26 -33.98 57.47 -62.96
CA THR A 26 -33.75 56.03 -62.78
C THR A 26 -32.35 55.76 -62.21
N PHE A 27 -31.33 56.47 -62.68
CA PHE A 27 -29.96 56.36 -62.15
C PHE A 27 -29.89 56.78 -60.67
N MET A 28 -30.56 57.87 -60.31
CA MET A 28 -30.63 58.35 -58.92
C MET A 28 -31.49 57.44 -58.02
N GLN A 29 -32.49 56.75 -58.57
CA GLN A 29 -33.28 55.75 -57.85
C GLN A 29 -32.52 54.42 -57.65
N LEU A 30 -31.64 54.07 -58.58
CA LEU A 30 -30.79 52.88 -58.50
C LEU A 30 -29.57 53.08 -57.59
N THR A 31 -29.14 54.33 -57.37
CA THR A 31 -28.23 54.64 -56.26
C THR A 31 -29.02 54.58 -54.95
N PRO A 32 -28.61 53.77 -53.95
CA PRO A 32 -29.37 53.63 -52.72
C PRO A 32 -29.64 55.01 -52.08
N PRO A 33 -30.85 55.25 -51.53
CA PRO A 33 -31.24 56.53 -50.95
C PRO A 33 -30.48 56.87 -49.65
N THR A 34 -29.71 55.92 -49.12
CA THR A 34 -28.85 56.13 -47.95
C THR A 34 -27.42 56.44 -48.34
N GLU A 35 -26.84 57.33 -47.55
CA GLU A 35 -25.47 57.80 -47.67
C GLU A 35 -24.51 56.62 -47.77
N TRP A 36 -23.48 56.74 -48.61
CA TRP A 36 -22.29 55.90 -48.59
C TRP A 36 -21.60 55.82 -47.20
N ALA A 37 -22.11 56.56 -46.21
CA ALA A 37 -21.79 56.48 -44.79
C ALA A 37 -22.28 55.20 -44.10
N GLU A 38 -23.27 54.48 -44.65
CA GLU A 38 -23.70 53.16 -44.11
C GLU A 38 -22.82 52.01 -44.59
N LEU A 39 -22.01 52.22 -45.63
CA LEU A 39 -21.03 51.24 -46.10
C LEU A 39 -19.79 51.32 -45.21
N ALA A 40 -19.34 50.16 -44.72
CA ALA A 40 -18.12 50.05 -43.92
C ALA A 40 -16.96 50.77 -44.61
N THR A 41 -16.41 51.75 -43.92
CA THR A 41 -15.29 52.55 -44.43
C THR A 41 -13.98 51.79 -44.27
N HIS A 42 -12.93 52.20 -44.98
CA HIS A 42 -11.58 51.65 -44.78
C HIS A 42 -11.12 51.75 -43.31
N GLN A 43 -11.51 52.81 -42.62
CA GLN A 43 -11.19 53.00 -41.21
C GLN A 43 -11.89 51.96 -40.32
N ASP A 44 -13.13 51.58 -40.64
CA ASP A 44 -13.84 50.52 -39.91
C ASP A 44 -13.16 49.16 -40.10
N PHE A 45 -12.63 48.87 -41.29
CA PHE A 45 -11.84 47.66 -41.55
C PHE A 45 -10.50 47.67 -40.79
N GLU A 46 -9.79 48.79 -40.74
CA GLU A 46 -8.57 48.91 -39.92
C GLU A 46 -8.88 48.72 -38.43
N HIS A 47 -10.01 49.26 -37.95
CA HIS A 47 -10.45 49.05 -36.58
C HIS A 47 -10.81 47.59 -36.28
N LEU A 48 -11.43 46.91 -37.24
CA LEU A 48 -11.73 45.49 -37.13
C LEU A 48 -10.47 44.64 -37.14
N ASP A 49 -9.52 44.93 -38.03
CA ASP A 49 -8.23 44.23 -38.15
C ASP A 49 -7.42 44.34 -36.86
N THR A 50 -7.28 45.56 -36.32
CA THR A 50 -6.61 45.80 -35.03
C THR A 50 -7.32 45.09 -33.87
N SER A 51 -8.65 45.11 -33.83
CA SER A 51 -9.44 44.40 -32.81
C SER A 51 -9.28 42.87 -32.91
N LEU A 52 -9.27 42.33 -34.12
CA LEU A 52 -9.04 40.91 -34.37
C LEU A 52 -7.62 40.50 -34.01
N GLY A 53 -6.61 41.30 -34.38
CA GLY A 53 -5.21 41.10 -33.99
C GLY A 53 -5.06 41.02 -32.48
N ALA A 54 -5.58 42.01 -31.75
CA ALA A 54 -5.54 42.02 -30.28
C ALA A 54 -6.25 40.81 -29.65
N ARG A 55 -7.33 40.31 -30.26
CA ARG A 55 -8.03 39.10 -29.80
C ARG A 55 -7.23 37.83 -30.08
N ILE A 56 -6.54 37.76 -31.22
CA ILE A 56 -5.65 36.64 -31.57
C ILE A 56 -4.47 36.60 -30.61
N ASP A 57 -3.79 37.72 -30.39
CA ASP A 57 -2.69 37.84 -29.41
C ASP A 57 -3.15 37.40 -28.01
N GLY A 58 -4.37 37.81 -27.62
CA GLY A 58 -4.97 37.42 -26.35
C GLY A 58 -5.30 35.93 -26.25
N LEU A 59 -5.62 35.26 -27.37
CA LEU A 59 -5.82 33.81 -27.42
C LEU A 59 -4.50 33.05 -27.38
N GLU A 60 -3.48 33.50 -28.10
CA GLU A 60 -2.13 32.94 -28.08
C GLU A 60 -1.55 32.97 -26.66
N ALA A 61 -1.60 34.12 -26.00
CA ALA A 61 -1.14 34.25 -24.61
C ALA A 61 -1.92 33.35 -23.62
N ARG A 62 -3.20 33.05 -23.91
CA ARG A 62 -3.99 32.10 -23.12
C ARG A 62 -3.61 30.66 -23.40
N MET A 63 -3.30 30.32 -24.66
CA MET A 63 -2.80 29.00 -25.03
C MET A 63 -1.45 28.73 -24.37
N ASP A 64 -0.50 29.65 -24.45
CA ASP A 64 0.82 29.51 -23.80
C ASP A 64 0.68 29.27 -22.29
N ARG A 65 -0.24 30.00 -21.64
CA ARG A 65 -0.51 29.82 -20.21
C ARG A 65 -1.13 28.45 -19.90
N LEU A 66 -2.01 27.95 -20.76
CA LEU A 66 -2.61 26.63 -20.61
C LEU A 66 -1.57 25.53 -20.81
N GLU A 67 -0.70 25.65 -21.81
CA GLU A 67 0.40 24.71 -22.04
C GLU A 67 1.35 24.66 -20.84
N ALA A 68 1.75 25.82 -20.32
CA ALA A 68 2.56 25.89 -19.10
C ALA A 68 1.84 25.29 -17.89
N HIS A 69 0.52 25.48 -17.76
CA HIS A 69 -0.24 24.89 -16.66
C HIS A 69 -0.33 23.36 -16.76
N VAL A 70 -0.55 22.84 -17.97
CA VAL A 70 -0.57 21.39 -18.25
C VAL A 70 0.79 20.77 -17.94
N GLU A 71 1.88 21.41 -18.35
CA GLU A 71 3.23 20.91 -18.07
C GLU A 71 3.53 20.90 -16.56
N ASN A 72 3.14 21.95 -15.84
CA ASN A 72 3.27 21.97 -14.38
C ASN A 72 2.46 20.85 -13.70
N ILE A 73 1.23 20.58 -14.17
CA ILE A 73 0.42 19.47 -13.66
C ILE A 73 1.12 18.14 -13.96
N ARG A 74 1.65 17.97 -15.19
CA ARG A 74 2.36 16.76 -15.61
C ARG A 74 3.55 16.48 -14.70
N LEU A 75 4.44 17.46 -14.53
CA LEU A 75 5.62 17.33 -13.65
C LEU A 75 5.22 17.08 -12.19
N GLY A 76 4.16 17.74 -11.71
CA GLY A 76 3.63 17.51 -10.38
C GLY A 76 3.08 16.10 -10.18
N LEU A 77 2.44 15.52 -11.20
CA LEU A 77 1.97 14.14 -11.16
C LEU A 77 3.12 13.13 -11.23
N GLU A 78 4.12 13.35 -12.08
CA GLU A 78 5.33 12.51 -12.16
C GLU A 78 6.03 12.48 -10.80
N SER A 79 6.29 13.64 -10.19
CA SER A 79 6.89 13.71 -8.85
C SER A 79 6.07 13.01 -7.76
N ARG A 80 4.74 13.10 -7.82
CA ARG A 80 3.85 12.40 -6.88
C ARG A 80 3.89 10.89 -7.07
N ILE A 81 3.95 10.42 -8.32
CA ILE A 81 4.06 8.99 -8.64
C ILE A 81 5.38 8.44 -8.10
N ASP A 82 6.49 9.14 -8.36
CA ASP A 82 7.82 8.74 -7.85
C ASP A 82 7.84 8.70 -6.31
N GLY A 83 7.25 9.70 -5.67
CA GLY A 83 7.13 9.76 -4.21
C GLY A 83 6.31 8.60 -3.63
N VAL A 84 5.19 8.23 -4.29
CA VAL A 84 4.38 7.08 -3.87
C VAL A 84 5.13 5.77 -4.09
N GLN A 85 5.85 5.62 -5.20
CA GLN A 85 6.63 4.42 -5.49
C GLN A 85 7.73 4.21 -4.44
N ALA A 86 8.51 5.25 -4.14
CA ALA A 86 9.56 5.17 -3.13
C ALA A 86 9.01 4.86 -1.73
N ALA A 87 7.86 5.46 -1.37
CA ALA A 87 7.20 5.16 -0.11
C ALA A 87 6.72 3.70 -0.03
N LEU A 88 6.18 3.17 -1.12
CA LEU A 88 5.71 1.78 -1.18
C LEU A 88 6.88 0.79 -1.11
N GLU A 89 7.97 1.04 -1.83
CA GLU A 89 9.19 0.24 -1.77
C GLU A 89 9.76 0.19 -0.35
N SER A 90 9.85 1.35 0.32
CA SER A 90 10.29 1.42 1.72
C SER A 90 9.34 0.68 2.66
N HIS A 91 8.02 0.79 2.46
CA HIS A 91 7.04 0.09 3.28
C HIS A 91 7.15 -1.43 3.13
N VAL A 92 7.29 -1.93 1.90
CA VAL A 92 7.46 -3.35 1.62
C VAL A 92 8.72 -3.90 2.30
N GLU A 93 9.84 -3.18 2.20
CA GLU A 93 11.09 -3.59 2.85
C GLU A 93 10.97 -3.62 4.38
N ASN A 94 10.36 -2.60 4.98
CA ASN A 94 10.12 -2.56 6.42
C ASN A 94 9.25 -3.74 6.89
N VAL A 95 8.20 -4.08 6.15
CA VAL A 95 7.34 -5.24 6.44
C VAL A 95 8.14 -6.53 6.32
N ARG A 96 8.96 -6.68 5.27
CA ARG A 96 9.81 -7.85 5.07
C ARG A 96 10.77 -8.06 6.23
N VAL A 97 11.56 -7.05 6.58
CA VAL A 97 12.51 -7.10 7.70
C VAL A 97 11.79 -7.38 9.02
N GLY A 98 10.63 -6.76 9.24
CA GLY A 98 9.82 -7.01 10.43
C GLY A 98 9.30 -8.44 10.52
N LEU A 99 8.94 -9.06 9.40
CA LEU A 99 8.52 -10.47 9.36
C LEU A 99 9.70 -11.42 9.56
N GLU A 100 10.85 -11.17 8.95
CA GLU A 100 12.08 -11.95 9.14
C GLU A 100 12.47 -11.96 10.63
N SER A 101 12.52 -10.79 11.28
CA SER A 101 12.83 -10.68 12.71
C SER A 101 11.82 -11.42 13.60
N ARG A 102 10.53 -11.39 13.25
CA ARG A 102 9.50 -12.14 14.00
C ARG A 102 9.65 -13.64 13.84
N ILE A 103 10.02 -14.12 12.66
CA ILE A 103 10.28 -15.54 12.40
C ILE A 103 11.47 -16.01 13.24
N ASP A 104 12.58 -15.27 13.21
CA ASP A 104 13.78 -15.58 13.99
C ASP A 104 13.47 -15.61 15.50
N GLY A 105 12.69 -14.64 15.98
CA GLY A 105 12.26 -14.59 17.38
C GLY A 105 11.39 -15.79 17.79
N VAL A 106 10.48 -16.23 16.91
CA VAL A 106 9.67 -17.43 17.15
C VAL A 106 10.52 -18.70 17.13
N GLN A 107 11.47 -18.81 16.21
CA GLN A 107 12.38 -19.96 16.14
C GLN A 107 13.21 -20.08 17.41
N ALA A 108 13.87 -19.00 17.85
CA ALA A 108 14.66 -18.99 19.08
C ALA A 108 13.82 -19.34 20.32
N ALA A 109 12.59 -18.82 20.40
CA ALA A 109 11.67 -19.13 21.49
C ALA A 109 11.26 -20.61 21.50
N LEU A 110 11.01 -21.21 20.32
CA LEU A 110 10.68 -22.62 20.20
C LEU A 110 11.87 -23.51 20.56
N GLU A 111 13.08 -23.20 20.09
CA GLU A 111 14.30 -23.91 20.44
C GLU A 111 14.53 -23.92 21.95
N SER A 112 14.41 -22.76 22.60
CA SER A 112 14.54 -22.65 24.06
C SER A 112 13.47 -23.47 24.80
N ARG A 113 12.22 -23.46 24.32
CA ARG A 113 11.13 -24.26 24.91
C ARG A 113 11.38 -25.75 24.77
N ILE A 114 11.86 -26.21 23.61
CA ILE A 114 12.19 -27.61 23.37
C ILE A 114 13.30 -28.05 24.31
N GLU A 115 14.36 -27.26 24.45
CA GLU A 115 15.48 -27.58 25.34
C GLU A 115 15.03 -27.65 26.81
N ASN A 116 14.22 -26.69 27.27
CA ASN A 116 13.67 -26.71 28.62
C ASN A 116 12.81 -27.96 28.88
N VAL A 117 11.98 -28.36 27.91
CA VAL A 117 11.18 -29.59 28.02
C VAL A 117 12.07 -30.81 28.06
N ARG A 118 13.10 -30.86 27.22
CA ARG A 118 14.07 -31.96 27.18
C ARG A 118 14.77 -32.13 28.52
N VAL A 119 15.40 -31.07 29.04
CA VAL A 119 16.08 -31.08 30.34
C VAL A 119 15.11 -31.46 31.47
N GLY A 120 13.88 -30.94 31.42
CA GLY A 120 12.84 -31.29 32.39
C GLY A 120 12.45 -32.77 32.35
N LEU A 121 12.41 -33.39 31.16
CA LEU A 121 12.15 -34.83 31.01
C LEU A 121 13.33 -35.69 31.46
N GLU A 122 14.56 -35.31 31.10
CA GLU A 122 15.79 -35.98 31.54
C GLU A 122 15.86 -36.02 33.08
N SER A 123 15.65 -34.88 33.73
CA SER A 123 15.60 -34.78 35.21
C SER A 123 14.53 -35.66 35.84
N ARG A 124 13.34 -35.76 35.21
CA ARG A 124 12.26 -36.64 35.69
C ARG A 124 12.60 -38.12 35.54
N ILE A 125 13.26 -38.50 34.44
CA ILE A 125 13.70 -39.88 34.20
C ILE A 125 14.76 -40.25 35.25
N ASP A 126 15.77 -39.41 35.44
CA ASP A 126 16.82 -39.62 36.44
C ASP A 126 16.23 -39.79 37.85
N GLY A 127 15.25 -38.95 38.20
CA GLY A 127 14.51 -39.05 39.46
C GLY A 127 13.75 -40.36 39.62
N LEU A 128 13.09 -40.84 38.56
CA LEU A 128 12.39 -42.14 38.56
C LEU A 128 13.36 -43.31 38.68
N GLU A 129 14.49 -43.28 37.97
CA GLU A 129 15.53 -44.31 38.09
C GLU A 129 16.11 -44.37 39.50
N ALA A 130 16.36 -43.22 40.13
CA ALA A 130 16.86 -43.14 41.49
C ALA A 130 15.86 -43.70 42.51
N ASP A 131 14.57 -43.38 42.37
CA ASP A 131 13.51 -43.93 43.23
C ASP A 131 13.40 -45.46 43.04
N GLN A 132 13.44 -45.94 41.79
CA GLN A 132 13.42 -47.37 41.49
C GLN A 132 14.61 -48.10 42.13
N ARG A 133 15.84 -47.61 41.96
CA ARG A 133 17.05 -48.18 42.60
C ARG A 133 16.91 -48.22 44.12
N THR A 134 16.33 -47.19 44.72
CA THR A 134 16.10 -47.12 46.17
C THR A 134 15.09 -48.19 46.62
N ARG A 135 13.99 -48.39 45.86
CA ARG A 135 13.00 -49.43 46.15
C ARG A 135 13.60 -50.83 46.01
N GLU A 136 14.36 -51.09 44.95
CA GLU A 136 15.06 -52.36 44.75
C GLU A 136 16.03 -52.66 45.90
N ALA A 137 16.82 -51.68 46.33
CA ALA A 137 17.72 -51.82 47.48
C ALA A 137 16.97 -52.12 48.79
N ARG A 138 15.82 -51.46 49.03
CA ARG A 138 14.97 -51.75 50.19
C ARG A 138 14.42 -53.18 50.14
N LEU A 139 13.89 -53.62 49.00
CA LEU A 139 13.36 -54.98 48.82
C LEU A 139 14.43 -56.04 49.04
N ILE A 140 15.64 -55.84 48.50
CA ILE A 140 16.78 -56.74 48.72
C ILE A 140 17.14 -56.79 50.22
N GLY A 141 17.17 -55.63 50.88
CA GLY A 141 17.43 -55.55 52.32
C GLY A 141 16.39 -56.28 53.18
N GLU A 142 15.10 -56.11 52.86
CA GLU A 142 14.00 -56.82 53.53
C GLU A 142 14.07 -58.33 53.30
N LEU A 143 14.29 -58.76 52.05
CA LEU A 143 14.45 -60.18 51.71
C LEU A 143 15.61 -60.81 52.49
N HIS A 144 16.77 -60.13 52.53
CA HIS A 144 17.94 -60.63 53.28
C HIS A 144 17.68 -60.73 54.77
N ARG A 145 16.91 -59.78 55.34
CA ARG A 145 16.49 -59.82 56.74
C ARG A 145 15.56 -61.01 57.02
N LEU A 146 14.55 -61.23 56.16
CA LEU A 146 13.64 -62.37 56.28
C LEU A 146 14.38 -63.71 56.15
N LEU A 147 15.29 -63.82 55.18
CA LEU A 147 16.09 -65.02 54.98
C LEU A 147 16.98 -65.30 56.21
N ARG A 148 17.64 -64.27 56.76
CA ARG A 148 18.42 -64.43 58.00
C ARG A 148 17.57 -64.93 59.16
N LEU A 149 16.39 -64.33 59.37
CA LEU A 149 15.47 -64.79 60.41
C LEU A 149 15.04 -66.24 60.18
N GLN A 150 14.71 -66.61 58.95
CA GLN A 150 14.36 -67.99 58.59
C GLN A 150 15.53 -68.96 58.84
N THR A 151 16.76 -68.61 58.45
CA THR A 151 17.94 -69.46 58.68
C THR A 151 18.21 -69.67 60.17
N ILE A 152 18.13 -68.61 60.99
CA ILE A 152 18.28 -68.70 62.45
C ILE A 152 17.19 -69.62 63.03
N TRP A 153 15.95 -69.46 62.59
CA TRP A 153 14.84 -70.27 63.06
C TRP A 153 14.96 -71.75 62.65
N LEU A 154 15.39 -72.04 61.41
CA LEU A 154 15.66 -73.41 60.92
C LEU A 154 16.81 -74.08 61.69
N ILE A 155 17.89 -73.36 61.97
CA ILE A 155 19.00 -73.91 62.79
C ILE A 155 18.51 -74.24 64.19
N GLY A 156 17.73 -73.35 64.80
CA GLY A 156 17.13 -73.58 66.11
C GLY A 156 16.21 -74.80 66.13
N SER A 157 15.36 -74.99 65.12
CA SER A 157 14.42 -76.14 65.07
C SER A 157 15.12 -77.48 64.82
N ILE A 158 16.19 -77.50 64.02
CA ILE A 158 17.02 -78.70 63.84
C ILE A 158 17.68 -79.09 65.17
N PHE A 159 18.20 -78.12 65.93
CA PHE A 159 18.83 -78.37 67.22
C PHE A 159 17.83 -78.92 68.25
N THR A 160 16.61 -78.36 68.32
CA THR A 160 15.56 -78.87 69.22
C THR A 160 15.10 -80.28 68.84
N LEU A 161 14.93 -80.57 67.55
CA LEU A 161 14.63 -81.93 67.06
C LEU A 161 15.75 -82.93 67.41
N ALA A 162 17.02 -82.56 67.20
CA ALA A 162 18.16 -83.41 67.54
C ALA A 162 18.23 -83.70 69.05
N ALA A 163 18.00 -82.69 69.89
CA ALA A 163 17.95 -82.86 71.34
C ALA A 163 16.81 -83.81 71.77
N LEU A 164 15.63 -83.68 71.16
CA LEU A 164 14.47 -84.54 71.43
C LEU A 164 14.75 -86.02 71.07
N VAL A 165 15.33 -86.28 69.90
CA VAL A 165 15.75 -87.63 69.50
C VAL A 165 16.75 -88.23 70.48
N LEU A 166 17.75 -87.44 70.92
CA LEU A 166 18.74 -87.89 71.89
C LEU A 166 18.12 -88.24 73.25
N THR A 167 17.13 -87.46 73.71
CA THR A 167 16.39 -87.77 74.95
C THR A 167 15.54 -89.02 74.82
N ALA A 168 14.89 -89.23 73.68
CA ALA A 168 14.12 -90.45 73.42
C ALA A 168 15.01 -91.70 73.35
N ALA A 169 16.19 -91.59 72.73
CA ALA A 169 17.16 -92.68 72.63
C ALA A 169 17.77 -93.10 73.98
N LYS A 170 17.78 -92.21 74.98
CA LYS A 170 18.21 -92.55 76.36
C LYS A 170 17.12 -93.23 77.18
N LEU A 171 15.87 -93.20 76.73
CA LEU A 171 14.72 -93.79 77.43
C LEU A 171 14.39 -95.22 76.96
N PHE A 172 14.98 -95.69 75.86
CA PHE A 172 14.91 -97.07 75.36
C PHE A 172 16.22 -97.80 75.66
#